data_AF-A0A4R3NSZ5-F1
#
_entry.id   AF-A0A4R3NSZ5-F1
#
_cell.length_a   1.000
_cell.length_b   1.000
_cell.length_c   1.000
_cell.angle_alpha   90.00
_cell.angle_beta   90.00
_cell.angle_gamma   90.00
#
_symmetry.space_group_name_H-M   'P 1'
#
loop_
_entity.id
_entity.type
_entity.pdbx_description
1 polymer ?
#
loop_
_entity_poly.entity_id
_entity_poly.type
_entity_poly.pdbx_seq_one_letter_code
_entity_poly.pdbx_strand_id
1 'polypeptide(L)'
;MQAILADFHNQTSPDHWVLFARLIGASLFGGLIGLEREMRHHSAGLRTHILVSLAAALFVIVSTQVPELMPDDSNVLRVDPTRVIQAITEGVAFLAAGIVFFQKGTVKGLTTGAGLWFSGAVGLTIGLGLWSLGIFGSLLGLFVLFLLQKLEAKTRISPRNKSGEKPDQSPDAE
;
A
#
# COMPACT_ATOMS: atom_id res chain seq x y z
N MET A 1 4.17 29.81 23.17
CA MET A 1 4.46 28.51 23.83
C MET A 1 3.20 27.92 24.48
N GLN A 2 2.45 28.67 25.29
CA GLN A 2 1.19 28.20 25.88
C GLN A 2 0.08 27.88 24.85
N ALA A 3 -0.01 28.63 23.75
CA ALA A 3 -0.95 28.32 22.65
C ALA A 3 -0.62 27.00 21.93
N ILE A 4 0.67 26.65 21.81
CA ILE A 4 1.11 25.37 21.23
C ILE A 4 0.75 24.20 22.16
N LEU A 5 0.86 24.41 23.48
CA LEU A 5 0.46 23.40 24.48
C LEU A 5 -1.07 23.28 24.61
N ALA A 6 -1.81 24.36 24.35
CA ALA A 6 -3.27 24.34 24.31
C ALA A 6 -3.81 23.58 23.08
N ASP A 7 -3.11 23.66 21.93
CA ASP A 7 -3.40 22.85 20.74
C ASP A 7 -3.28 21.34 21.00
N PHE A 8 -2.42 20.93 21.94
CA PHE A 8 -2.28 19.54 22.39
C PHE A 8 -3.40 19.07 23.33
N HIS A 9 -4.25 19.98 23.83
CA HIS A 9 -5.20 19.69 24.92
C HIS A 9 -6.67 19.87 24.52
N ASN A 10 -6.98 20.10 23.24
CA ASN A 10 -8.36 20.33 22.83
C ASN A 10 -9.19 19.03 22.94
N GLN A 11 -10.15 19.05 23.86
CA GLN A 11 -10.80 17.92 24.54
C GLN A 11 -12.03 17.34 23.82
N THR A 12 -12.09 17.40 22.48
CA THR A 12 -13.28 16.96 21.71
C THR A 12 -12.97 16.05 20.53
N SER A 13 -11.90 15.26 20.63
CA SER A 13 -11.46 14.28 19.62
C SER A 13 -11.24 12.92 20.28
N PRO A 14 -11.34 11.78 19.55
CA PRO A 14 -10.96 10.48 20.09
C PRO A 14 -9.57 10.56 20.75
N ASP A 15 -9.41 9.93 21.92
CA ASP A 15 -8.15 9.93 22.67
C ASP A 15 -6.97 9.79 21.71
N HIS A 16 -6.03 10.74 21.72
CA HIS A 16 -4.92 10.76 20.76
C HIS A 16 -4.16 9.42 20.68
N TRP A 17 -4.20 8.64 21.76
CA TRP A 17 -3.69 7.26 21.84
C TRP A 17 -4.37 6.29 20.87
N VAL A 18 -5.67 6.41 20.63
CA VAL A 18 -6.40 5.62 19.62
C VAL A 18 -5.90 5.96 18.23
N LEU A 19 -5.69 7.25 17.93
CA LEU A 19 -5.17 7.68 16.63
C LEU A 19 -3.73 7.18 16.42
N PHE A 20 -2.87 7.30 17.42
CA PHE A 20 -1.50 6.76 17.35
C PHE A 20 -1.49 5.25 17.22
N ALA A 21 -2.38 4.54 17.92
CA ALA A 21 -2.54 3.09 17.75
C ALA A 21 -2.90 2.74 16.30
N ARG A 22 -3.81 3.48 15.65
CA ARG A 22 -4.17 3.25 14.24
C ARG A 22 -2.99 3.48 13.30
N LEU A 23 -2.19 4.53 13.50
CA LEU A 23 -0.99 4.80 12.69
C LEU A 23 0.07 3.71 12.87
N ILE A 24 0.28 3.24 14.12
CA ILE A 24 1.18 2.13 14.43
C ILE A 24 0.67 0.84 13.79
N GLY A 25 -0.62 0.55 13.90
CA GLY A 25 -1.26 -0.61 13.28
C GLY A 25 -1.11 -0.61 11.77
N ALA A 26 -1.44 0.51 11.11
CA ALA A 26 -1.27 0.68 9.67
C ALA A 26 0.18 0.44 9.24
N SER A 27 1.13 1.01 9.99
CA SER A 27 2.57 0.82 9.75
C SER A 27 2.99 -0.64 9.93
N LEU A 28 2.48 -1.31 10.96
CA LEU A 28 2.78 -2.71 11.25
C LEU A 28 2.28 -3.63 10.14
N PHE A 29 1.01 -3.55 9.76
CA PHE A 29 0.43 -4.43 8.74
C PHE A 29 0.95 -4.12 7.33
N GLY A 30 1.12 -2.84 6.99
CA GLY A 30 1.82 -2.45 5.76
C GLY A 30 3.28 -2.94 5.76
N GLY A 31 3.93 -2.91 6.92
CA GLY A 31 5.27 -3.44 7.12
C GLY A 31 5.35 -4.96 6.95
N LEU A 32 4.39 -5.73 7.46
CA LEU A 32 4.35 -7.18 7.27
C LEU A 32 4.25 -7.56 5.79
N ILE A 33 3.43 -6.83 5.03
CA ILE A 33 3.35 -6.97 3.57
C ILE A 33 4.72 -6.63 2.97
N GLY A 34 5.26 -5.45 3.26
CA GLY A 34 6.54 -4.99 2.72
C GLY A 34 7.74 -5.88 3.07
N LEU A 35 7.74 -6.50 4.24
CA LEU A 35 8.78 -7.43 4.69
C LEU A 35 8.82 -8.67 3.79
N GLU A 36 7.65 -9.24 3.50
CA GLU A 36 7.51 -10.35 2.56
C GLU A 36 8.04 -9.96 1.17
N ARG A 37 7.75 -8.73 0.72
CA ARG A 37 8.23 -8.22 -0.58
C ARG A 37 9.75 -8.03 -0.61
N GLU A 38 10.32 -7.46 0.45
CA GLU A 38 11.75 -7.17 0.55
C GLU A 38 12.60 -8.44 0.66
N MET A 39 12.17 -9.41 1.46
CA MET A 39 12.81 -10.73 1.57
C MET A 39 12.87 -11.47 0.22
N ARG A 40 12.05 -11.04 -0.75
CA ARG A 40 11.96 -11.64 -2.09
C ARG A 40 12.50 -10.74 -3.18
N HIS A 41 13.25 -9.70 -2.82
CA HIS A 41 13.92 -8.78 -3.74
C HIS A 41 12.98 -8.11 -4.76
N HIS A 42 11.74 -7.84 -4.37
CA HIS A 42 10.85 -7.04 -5.19
C HIS A 42 11.24 -5.55 -5.16
N SER A 43 10.87 -4.83 -6.23
CA SER A 43 11.26 -3.43 -6.43
C SER A 43 10.74 -2.46 -5.37
N ALA A 44 9.62 -2.77 -4.70
CA ALA A 44 9.15 -2.05 -3.53
C ALA A 44 9.15 -2.99 -2.32
N GLY A 45 9.93 -2.63 -1.31
CA GLY A 45 10.14 -3.42 -0.08
C GLY A 45 9.43 -2.83 1.14
N LEU A 46 10.04 -3.02 2.31
CA LEU A 46 9.46 -2.70 3.62
C LEU A 46 9.11 -1.22 3.75
N ARG A 47 10.09 -0.34 3.51
CA ARG A 47 9.95 1.11 3.69
C ARG A 47 8.80 1.67 2.84
N THR A 48 8.70 1.23 1.59
CA THR A 48 7.66 1.72 0.67
C THR A 48 6.26 1.33 1.16
N HIS A 49 6.05 0.08 1.56
CA HIS A 49 4.73 -0.37 2.00
C HIS A 49 4.32 0.26 3.34
N ILE A 50 5.26 0.45 4.27
CA ILE A 50 5.02 1.20 5.52
C ILE A 50 4.56 2.62 5.20
N LEU A 51 5.31 3.36 4.37
CA LEU A 51 5.00 4.76 4.07
C LEU A 51 3.67 4.92 3.35
N VAL A 52 3.34 4.02 2.40
CA VAL A 52 2.06 4.05 1.69
C VAL A 52 0.88 3.77 2.63
N SER A 53 0.99 2.74 3.48
CA SER A 53 -0.04 2.41 4.47
C SER A 53 -0.22 3.52 5.51
N LEU A 54 0.89 4.03 6.03
CA LEU A 54 0.90 5.12 7.00
C LEU A 54 0.29 6.40 6.42
N ALA A 55 0.64 6.77 5.19
CA ALA A 55 0.09 7.95 4.52
C ALA A 55 -1.44 7.83 4.31
N ALA A 56 -1.91 6.66 3.87
CA ALA A 56 -3.35 6.40 3.72
C ALA A 56 -4.09 6.49 5.05
N ALA A 57 -3.54 5.92 6.12
CA ALA A 57 -4.09 6.03 7.47
C ALA A 57 -4.11 7.48 7.97
N LEU A 58 -3.03 8.23 7.73
CA LEU A 58 -2.91 9.62 8.14
C LEU A 58 -3.95 10.51 7.44
N PHE A 59 -4.10 10.38 6.11
CA PHE A 59 -5.06 11.19 5.36
C PHE A 59 -6.51 10.92 5.75
N VAL A 60 -6.86 9.66 6.02
CA VAL A 60 -8.23 9.35 6.44
C VAL A 60 -8.50 9.84 7.87
N ILE A 61 -7.52 9.75 8.78
CA ILE A 61 -7.63 10.31 10.13
C ILE A 61 -7.79 11.84 10.06
N VAL A 62 -6.96 12.53 9.28
CA VAL A 62 -7.10 13.98 9.08
C VAL A 62 -8.51 14.30 8.58
N SER A 63 -9.01 13.57 7.58
CA SER A 63 -10.35 13.77 7.06
C SER A 63 -11.47 13.57 8.09
N THR A 64 -11.32 12.65 9.03
CA THR A 64 -12.34 12.44 10.08
C THR A 64 -12.28 13.51 11.17
N GLN A 65 -11.13 14.14 11.38
CA GLN A 65 -10.97 15.22 12.36
C GLN A 65 -11.39 16.60 11.82
N VAL A 66 -11.32 16.84 10.50
CA VAL A 66 -11.66 18.15 9.90
C VAL A 66 -13.06 18.66 10.29
N PRO A 67 -14.13 17.85 10.29
CA PRO A 67 -15.45 18.30 10.71
C PRO A 67 -15.50 18.83 12.16
N GLU A 68 -14.72 18.25 13.09
CA GLU A 68 -14.66 18.70 14.49
C GLU A 68 -13.96 20.07 14.65
N LEU A 69 -13.16 20.46 13.66
CA LEU A 69 -12.40 21.72 13.65
C LEU A 69 -13.18 22.88 13.02
N MET A 70 -14.37 22.64 12.46
CA MET A 70 -15.18 23.64 11.76
C MET A 70 -16.46 23.96 12.56
N PRO A 71 -16.78 25.25 12.81
CA PRO A 71 -18.03 25.64 13.45
C PRO A 71 -19.28 25.21 12.66
N ASP A 72 -20.31 24.78 13.38
CA ASP A 72 -21.61 24.26 12.91
C ASP A 72 -22.37 25.18 11.93
N ASP A 73 -22.04 26.47 11.88
CA ASP A 73 -22.73 27.47 11.06
C ASP A 73 -22.41 27.39 9.55
N SER A 74 -21.48 26.53 9.13
CA SER A 74 -21.17 26.32 7.72
C SER A 74 -21.89 25.09 7.16
N ASN A 75 -23.17 25.27 6.78
CA ASN A 75 -23.95 24.32 5.98
C ASN A 75 -23.37 24.06 4.56
N VAL A 76 -22.10 24.42 4.35
CA VAL A 76 -21.36 24.50 3.08
C VAL A 76 -20.24 23.46 2.99
N LEU A 77 -19.78 22.87 4.10
CA LEU A 77 -18.63 21.94 4.12
C LEU A 77 -18.97 20.60 4.78
N ARG A 78 -19.90 19.85 4.20
CA ARG A 78 -20.01 18.41 4.52
C ARG A 78 -18.81 17.69 3.89
N VAL A 79 -17.84 17.31 4.72
CA VAL A 79 -16.75 16.41 4.31
C VAL A 79 -17.38 15.06 3.96
N ASP A 80 -17.29 14.66 2.70
CA ASP A 80 -17.73 13.34 2.23
C ASP A 80 -16.57 12.35 2.36
N PRO A 81 -16.63 11.38 3.30
CA PRO A 81 -15.57 10.40 3.49
C PRO A 81 -15.26 9.60 2.23
N THR A 82 -16.25 9.40 1.36
CA THR A 82 -16.12 8.66 0.11
C THR A 82 -15.15 9.35 -0.85
N ARG A 83 -15.16 10.69 -0.90
CA ARG A 83 -14.25 11.47 -1.76
C ARG A 83 -12.80 11.33 -1.30
N VAL A 84 -12.57 11.30 0.01
CA VAL A 84 -11.23 11.10 0.55
C VAL A 84 -10.74 9.68 0.30
N ILE A 85 -11.60 8.67 0.50
CA ILE A 85 -11.28 7.28 0.16
C ILE A 85 -10.94 7.14 -1.33
N GLN A 86 -11.72 7.79 -2.20
CA GLN A 86 -11.48 7.82 -3.64
C GLN A 86 -10.11 8.46 -3.96
N ALA A 87 -9.82 9.65 -3.44
CA ALA A 87 -8.56 10.36 -3.68
C ALA A 87 -7.35 9.56 -3.19
N ILE A 88 -7.44 8.93 -2.01
CA ILE A 88 -6.38 8.04 -1.50
C ILE A 88 -6.19 6.84 -2.43
N THR A 89 -7.28 6.20 -2.83
CA THR A 89 -7.24 5.02 -3.72
C THR A 89 -6.60 5.35 -5.07
N GLU A 90 -6.95 6.50 -5.66
CA GLU A 90 -6.37 7.02 -6.90
C GLU A 90 -4.87 7.34 -6.75
N GLY A 91 -4.49 8.02 -5.66
CA GLY A 91 -3.09 8.35 -5.39
C GLY A 91 -2.21 7.11 -5.23
N VAL A 92 -2.70 6.09 -4.51
CA VAL A 92 -1.96 4.82 -4.37
C VAL A 92 -1.93 4.05 -5.69
N ALA A 93 -3.03 4.04 -6.47
CA ALA A 93 -3.06 3.42 -7.79
C ALA A 93 -2.05 4.07 -8.75
N PHE A 94 -1.88 5.40 -8.69
CA PHE A 94 -0.85 6.11 -9.45
C PHE A 94 0.57 5.65 -9.09
N LEU A 95 0.89 5.56 -7.79
CA LEU A 95 2.20 5.04 -7.34
C LEU A 95 2.42 3.58 -7.78
N ALA A 96 1.37 2.75 -7.69
CA ALA A 96 1.40 1.37 -8.13
C ALA A 96 1.61 1.26 -9.65
N ALA A 97 0.96 2.11 -10.46
CA ALA A 97 1.17 2.14 -11.90
C ALA A 97 2.61 2.52 -12.27
N GLY A 98 3.22 3.46 -11.51
CA GLY A 98 4.60 3.89 -11.72
C GLY A 98 5.66 2.79 -11.56
N ILE A 99 5.35 1.68 -10.86
CA ILE A 99 6.27 0.54 -10.71
C ILE A 99 6.09 -0.54 -11.78
N VAL A 100 5.01 -0.47 -12.57
CA VAL A 100 4.72 -1.43 -13.63
C VAL A 100 5.32 -0.92 -14.94
N PHE A 101 6.18 -1.72 -15.56
CA PHE A 101 6.84 -1.35 -16.81
C PHE A 101 7.06 -2.55 -17.73
N PHE A 102 7.19 -2.28 -19.03
CA PHE A 102 7.44 -3.29 -20.04
C PHE A 102 8.95 -3.40 -20.34
N GLN A 103 9.49 -4.61 -20.27
CA GLN A 103 10.89 -4.88 -20.58
C GLN A 103 11.04 -6.18 -21.36
N LYS A 104 11.68 -6.10 -22.53
CA LYS A 104 12.01 -7.25 -23.40
C LYS A 104 10.83 -8.19 -23.68
N GLY A 105 9.65 -7.64 -23.99
CA GLY A 105 8.47 -8.47 -24.28
C GLY A 105 7.69 -8.93 -23.05
N THR A 106 8.08 -8.53 -21.84
CA THR A 106 7.46 -8.98 -20.58
C THR A 106 7.10 -7.80 -19.69
N VAL A 107 5.94 -7.87 -19.01
CA VAL A 107 5.54 -6.88 -18.00
C VAL A 107 6.20 -7.23 -16.67
N LYS A 108 6.83 -6.24 -16.03
CA LYS A 108 7.44 -6.34 -14.70
C LYS A 108 6.69 -5.47 -13.70
N GLY A 109 6.79 -5.82 -12.42
CA GLY A 109 6.25 -4.99 -11.33
C GLY A 109 4.76 -5.18 -11.03
N LEU A 110 4.00 -5.99 -11.78
CA LEU A 110 2.55 -6.18 -11.57
C LEU A 110 2.18 -6.51 -10.12
N THR A 111 2.76 -7.57 -9.55
CA THR A 111 2.49 -7.99 -8.16
C THR A 111 3.00 -6.96 -7.14
N THR A 112 4.04 -6.20 -7.48
CA THR A 112 4.56 -5.13 -6.62
C THR A 112 3.61 -3.95 -6.58
N GLY A 113 3.05 -3.56 -7.74
CA GLY A 113 2.00 -2.54 -7.81
C GLY A 113 0.75 -2.98 -7.05
N ALA A 114 0.31 -4.23 -7.24
CA ALA A 114 -0.82 -4.79 -6.49
C ALA A 114 -0.57 -4.79 -4.97
N GLY A 115 0.63 -5.14 -4.52
CA GLY A 115 1.03 -5.08 -3.12
C GLY A 115 1.02 -3.67 -2.53
N LEU A 116 1.48 -2.67 -3.29
CA LEU A 116 1.43 -1.26 -2.89
C LEU A 116 -0.02 -0.77 -2.76
N TRP A 117 -0.85 -1.08 -3.75
CA TRP A 117 -2.27 -0.75 -3.73
C TRP A 117 -2.98 -1.37 -2.53
N PHE A 118 -2.72 -2.65 -2.28
CA PHE A 118 -3.26 -3.36 -1.15
C PHE A 118 -2.78 -2.80 0.21
N SER A 119 -1.50 -2.43 0.33
CA SER A 119 -0.96 -1.78 1.54
C SER A 119 -1.66 -0.46 1.86
N GLY A 120 -1.95 0.35 0.83
CA GLY A 120 -2.73 1.57 0.98
C GLY A 120 -4.15 1.30 1.47
N ALA A 121 -4.82 0.29 0.93
CA ALA A 121 -6.16 -0.12 1.37
C ALA A 121 -6.18 -0.59 2.84
N VAL A 122 -5.16 -1.34 3.27
CA VAL A 122 -4.99 -1.75 4.68
C VAL A 122 -4.81 -0.54 5.58
N GLY A 123 -3.92 0.39 5.22
CA GLY A 123 -3.68 1.62 5.96
C GLY A 123 -4.95 2.47 6.11
N LEU A 124 -5.68 2.66 5.01
CA LEU A 124 -6.97 3.35 4.99
C LEU A 124 -7.98 2.69 5.95
N THR A 125 -8.11 1.36 5.87
CA THR A 125 -9.07 0.60 6.69
C THR A 125 -8.76 0.73 8.18
N ILE A 126 -7.48 0.62 8.56
CA ILE A 126 -7.05 0.78 9.95
C ILE A 126 -7.15 2.24 10.41
N GLY A 127 -6.86 3.21 9.53
CA GLY A 127 -7.04 4.63 9.82
C GLY A 127 -8.49 5.01 10.13
N LEU A 128 -9.46 4.37 9.45
CA LEU A 128 -10.89 4.47 9.76
C LEU A 128 -11.27 3.81 11.10
N GLY A 129 -10.38 3.06 11.73
CA GLY A 129 -10.63 2.31 12.96
C GLY A 129 -11.29 0.95 12.73
N LEU A 130 -11.40 0.48 11.48
CA LEU A 130 -11.98 -0.81 11.13
C LEU A 130 -10.96 -1.95 11.33
N TRP A 131 -10.48 -2.10 12.56
CA TRP A 131 -9.40 -3.03 12.92
C TRP A 131 -9.65 -4.46 12.48
N SER A 132 -10.83 -5.02 12.77
CA SER A 132 -11.15 -6.40 12.41
C SER A 132 -11.03 -6.63 10.91
N LEU A 133 -11.50 -5.68 10.10
CA LEU A 133 -11.44 -5.76 8.64
C LEU A 133 -10.01 -5.57 8.12
N GLY A 134 -9.27 -4.60 8.68
CA GLY A 134 -7.88 -4.34 8.32
C GLY A 134 -6.96 -5.52 8.65
N ILE A 135 -7.13 -6.14 9.82
CA ILE A 135 -6.37 -7.31 10.26
C ILE A 135 -6.70 -8.51 9.37
N PHE A 136 -7.99 -8.83 9.23
CA PHE A 136 -8.42 -9.98 8.43
C PHE A 136 -8.02 -9.84 6.97
N GLY A 137 -8.22 -8.66 6.38
CA GLY A 137 -7.76 -8.32 5.04
C GLY A 137 -6.25 -8.53 4.91
N SER A 138 -5.46 -7.96 5.81
CA SER A 138 -3.98 -8.11 5.81
C SER A 138 -3.55 -9.58 5.86
N LEU A 139 -4.18 -10.39 6.73
CA LEU A 139 -3.91 -11.82 6.83
C LEU A 139 -4.23 -12.57 5.53
N LEU A 140 -5.37 -12.26 4.90
CA LEU A 140 -5.74 -12.82 3.60
C LEU A 140 -4.75 -12.40 2.50
N GLY A 141 -4.36 -11.13 2.46
CA GLY A 141 -3.38 -10.63 1.49
C GLY A 141 -2.03 -11.33 1.64
N LEU A 142 -1.52 -11.44 2.87
CA LEU A 142 -0.31 -12.20 3.18
C LEU A 142 -0.49 -13.68 2.80
N PHE A 143 -1.63 -14.29 3.09
CA PHE A 143 -1.91 -15.67 2.72
C PHE A 143 -1.84 -15.88 1.19
N VAL A 144 -2.43 -14.97 0.40
CA VAL A 144 -2.33 -15.00 -1.07
C VAL A 144 -0.88 -14.90 -1.52
N LEU A 145 -0.11 -13.96 -0.97
CA LEU A 145 1.32 -13.79 -1.28
C LEU A 145 2.13 -15.05 -0.94
N PHE A 146 1.89 -15.68 0.20
CA PHE A 146 2.59 -16.90 0.61
C PHE A 146 2.15 -18.16 -0.16
N LEU A 147 0.84 -18.34 -0.38
CA LEU A 147 0.29 -19.56 -0.97
C LEU A 147 0.65 -19.67 -2.45
N LEU A 148 0.43 -18.60 -3.24
CA LEU A 148 0.71 -18.62 -4.67
C LEU A 148 2.18 -18.91 -4.94
N GLN A 149 3.07 -18.42 -4.09
CA GLN A 149 4.49 -18.68 -4.23
C GLN A 149 4.91 -20.10 -3.88
N LYS A 150 4.30 -20.71 -2.86
CA LYS A 150 4.52 -22.14 -2.59
C LYS A 150 4.08 -22.99 -3.78
N LEU A 151 3.01 -22.59 -4.45
CA LEU A 151 2.51 -23.27 -5.65
C LEU A 151 3.46 -23.07 -6.85
N GLU A 152 3.98 -21.86 -7.07
CA GLU A 152 4.96 -21.58 -8.12
C GLU A 152 6.28 -22.33 -7.91
N ALA A 153 6.80 -22.32 -6.67
CA ALA A 153 8.03 -23.04 -6.33
C ALA A 153 7.89 -24.56 -6.52
N LYS A 154 6.70 -25.12 -6.28
CA LYS A 154 6.41 -26.55 -6.43
C LYS A 154 6.11 -26.95 -7.87
N THR A 155 5.54 -26.06 -8.68
CA THR A 155 5.13 -26.37 -10.06
C THR A 155 6.20 -26.14 -11.11
N ARG A 156 7.32 -25.46 -10.77
CA ARG A 156 8.50 -25.28 -11.65
C ARG A 156 8.10 -25.08 -13.12
N ILE A 157 7.19 -24.15 -13.37
CA ILE A 157 6.89 -23.67 -14.72
C ILE A 157 8.13 -22.88 -15.15
N SER A 158 9.11 -23.59 -15.70
CA SER A 158 10.32 -23.00 -16.26
C SER A 158 9.87 -22.02 -17.35
N PRO A 159 10.26 -20.73 -17.27
CA PRO A 159 10.14 -19.88 -18.43
C PRO A 159 10.98 -20.53 -19.54
N ARG A 160 10.32 -20.80 -20.67
CA ARG A 160 10.86 -21.40 -21.88
C ARG A 160 12.23 -20.78 -22.19
N ASN A 161 13.26 -21.61 -22.08
CA ASN A 161 14.62 -21.31 -22.45
C ASN A 161 14.65 -20.81 -23.90
N LYS A 162 14.91 -19.51 -24.12
CA LYS A 162 15.34 -19.01 -25.43
C LYS A 162 16.81 -19.36 -25.62
N SER A 163 17.12 -20.66 -25.68
CA SER A 163 18.40 -21.18 -26.18
C SER A 163 18.11 -21.86 -27.51
N GLY A 164 18.12 -21.08 -28.58
CA GLY A 164 17.90 -21.60 -29.93
C GLY A 164 18.41 -20.68 -31.02
N GLU A 165 19.25 -19.69 -30.69
CA GLU A 165 19.90 -18.90 -31.72
C GLU A 165 21.37 -18.72 -31.35
N LYS A 166 22.19 -19.58 -31.94
CA LYS A 166 23.63 -19.45 -32.07
C LYS A 166 24.00 -19.99 -33.45
N PRO A 167 25.08 -19.48 -34.03
CA PRO A 167 25.12 -18.41 -35.02
C PRO A 167 25.10 -19.01 -36.43
N ASP A 168 24.63 -18.25 -37.43
CA ASP A 168 24.90 -18.59 -38.82
C ASP A 168 26.40 -18.45 -39.08
N GLN A 169 27.11 -19.55 -38.85
CA GLN A 169 28.41 -19.81 -39.43
C GLN A 169 28.11 -20.42 -40.79
N SER A 170 28.13 -19.60 -41.84
CA SER A 170 28.36 -20.10 -43.20
C SER A 170 29.86 -20.30 -43.39
N PRO A 171 30.35 -21.54 -43.54
CA PRO A 171 31.68 -21.79 -44.07
C PRO A 171 31.67 -21.56 -45.58
N ASP A 172 32.74 -20.93 -46.05
CA ASP A 172 33.31 -21.07 -47.39
C ASP A 172 32.57 -20.41 -48.57
N ALA A 173 33.20 -19.39 -49.16
CA ALA A 173 33.83 -19.52 -50.48
C ALA A 173 34.51 -18.20 -50.91
N GLU A 174 35.83 -18.29 -51.11
CA GLU A 174 36.73 -17.52 -52.00
C GLU A 174 36.69 -15.99 -52.04
#